data_AF-A0A4P5Y529-F1
#
_entry.id   AF-A0A4P5Y529-F1
#
_cell.length_a   1.000
_cell.length_b   1.000
_cell.length_c   1.000
_cell.angle_alpha   90.00
_cell.angle_beta   90.00
_cell.angle_gamma   90.00
#
_symmetry.space_group_name_H-M   'P 1'
#
loop_
_entity.id
_entity.type
_entity.pdbx_description
1 polymer ?
#
loop_
_entity_poly.entity_id
_entity_poly.type
_entity_poly.pdbx_seq_one_letter_code
_entity_poly.pdbx_strand_id
1 'polypeptide(L)'
;MIPQATASIPVDLKSPGQVLACMGFIEAAEVLLGGVEAHFDWSEAQATFVLRADSDMSPFEVVLEFLAMAKISELTPIGYVEGGAADGDENGEEDASLSKAEDDEESDDDPGEVQGRATTPVFPSGEGNRNALPIQLVDDRRRLTVSHWADGSSRDDFKLYSGNRSANRIASQMLQGVREKPKKNQTIGDLKNRGLQQLWREHREALLKAPFDLVTPMGGSFNFDPRGAWTAIDAGYSPNTQKDGIAASPVVEILAAIGLEHARPHQYETRKVRYAVWGHPLPPMLGRAALAGADLKLPMRRFEFVLDLSGKNKVTTFAHEETQP
;
A
#
# COMPACT_ATOMS: atom_id res chain seq x y z
N MET A 1 -9.05 -6.70 34.03
CA MET A 1 -8.39 -5.58 33.30
C MET A 1 -7.70 -6.21 32.12
N ILE A 2 -8.05 -5.83 30.89
CA ILE A 2 -7.36 -6.32 29.70
C ILE A 2 -5.98 -5.64 29.69
N PRO A 3 -4.86 -6.36 29.48
CA PRO A 3 -3.55 -5.75 29.39
C PRO A 3 -3.50 -4.77 28.21
N GLN A 4 -2.74 -3.68 28.37
CA GLN A 4 -2.53 -2.70 27.30
C GLN A 4 -1.04 -2.57 27.02
N ALA A 5 -0.70 -2.59 25.73
CA ALA A 5 0.66 -2.40 25.25
C ALA A 5 0.71 -1.10 24.45
N THR A 6 1.73 -0.28 24.75
CA THR A 6 2.04 0.94 24.00
C THR A 6 3.44 0.80 23.42
N ALA A 7 3.59 1.14 22.15
CA ALA A 7 4.88 1.19 21.47
C ALA A 7 4.95 2.42 20.55
N SER A 8 6.16 2.75 20.11
CA SER A 8 6.40 3.85 19.16
C SER A 8 7.43 3.48 18.10
N ILE A 9 7.26 4.02 16.89
CA ILE A 9 8.20 3.87 15.77
C ILE A 9 8.57 5.25 15.21
N PRO A 10 9.77 5.43 14.63
CA PRO A 10 10.10 6.66 13.91
C PRO A 10 9.22 6.82 12.67
N VAL A 11 8.88 8.06 12.34
CA VAL A 11 8.10 8.42 11.15
C VAL A 11 8.59 9.74 10.57
N ASP A 12 8.72 9.80 9.25
CA ASP A 12 8.89 11.04 8.50
C ASP A 12 7.50 11.62 8.15
N LEU A 13 7.13 12.71 8.83
CA LEU A 13 5.86 13.41 8.60
C LEU A 13 5.79 14.09 7.22
N LYS A 14 6.89 14.14 6.45
CA LYS A 14 6.90 14.59 5.05
C LYS A 14 6.73 13.44 4.07
N SER A 15 6.75 12.19 4.52
CA SER A 15 6.47 11.04 3.67
C SER A 15 4.98 10.68 3.77
N PRO A 16 4.14 11.03 2.78
CA PRO A 16 2.72 10.65 2.80
C PRO A 16 2.55 9.13 2.93
N GLY A 17 3.39 8.34 2.27
CA GLY A 17 3.39 6.88 2.41
C GLY A 17 3.54 6.43 3.84
N GLN A 18 4.48 6.98 4.60
CA GLN A 18 4.69 6.58 6.00
C GLN A 18 3.51 7.01 6.89
N VAL A 19 2.96 8.20 6.69
CA VAL A 19 1.79 8.67 7.45
C VAL A 19 0.55 7.82 7.15
N LEU A 20 0.33 7.45 5.89
CA LEU A 20 -0.72 6.51 5.51
C LEU A 20 -0.45 5.11 6.05
N ALA A 21 0.80 4.67 6.13
CA ALA A 21 1.18 3.40 6.75
C ALA A 21 0.92 3.39 8.28
N CYS A 22 1.07 4.53 8.95
CA CYS A 22 0.63 4.69 10.34
C CYS A 22 -0.88 4.46 10.48
N MET A 23 -1.70 4.96 9.54
CA MET A 23 -3.12 4.61 9.49
C MET A 23 -3.32 3.12 9.26
N GLY A 24 -2.52 2.49 8.39
CA GLY A 24 -2.54 1.03 8.20
C GLY A 24 -2.30 0.26 9.48
N PHE A 25 -1.38 0.71 10.33
CA PHE A 25 -1.16 0.12 11.65
C PHE A 25 -2.37 0.29 12.57
N ILE A 26 -3.03 1.45 12.58
CA ILE A 26 -4.25 1.67 13.36
C ILE A 26 -5.35 0.70 12.93
N GLU A 27 -5.62 0.62 11.63
CA GLU A 27 -6.69 -0.21 11.08
C GLU A 27 -6.41 -1.71 11.30
N ALA A 28 -5.18 -2.14 11.04
CA ALA A 28 -4.78 -3.52 11.29
C ALA A 28 -4.84 -3.87 12.78
N ALA A 29 -4.28 -3.03 13.66
CA ALA A 29 -4.30 -3.29 15.10
C ALA A 29 -5.73 -3.31 15.65
N GLU A 30 -6.65 -2.48 15.15
CA GLU A 30 -8.05 -2.49 15.61
C GLU A 30 -8.73 -3.81 15.30
N VAL A 31 -8.49 -4.38 14.11
CA VAL A 31 -9.03 -5.70 13.75
C VAL A 31 -8.33 -6.84 14.51
N LEU A 32 -7.02 -6.72 14.75
CA LEU A 32 -6.23 -7.81 15.31
C LEU A 32 -6.25 -7.89 16.84
N LEU A 33 -6.40 -6.74 17.52
CA LEU A 33 -6.22 -6.56 18.96
C LEU A 33 -7.39 -5.80 19.60
N GLY A 34 -7.93 -4.78 18.93
CA GLY A 34 -8.94 -3.89 19.47
C GLY A 34 -8.40 -2.88 20.49
N GLY A 35 -9.27 -1.98 20.95
CA GLY A 35 -8.93 -0.99 21.98
C GLY A 35 -7.85 0.00 21.53
N VAL A 36 -7.80 0.32 20.23
CA VAL A 36 -6.69 1.07 19.66
C VAL A 36 -6.81 2.57 19.93
N GLU A 37 -5.69 3.17 20.31
CA GLU A 37 -5.48 4.62 20.24
C GLU A 37 -4.11 4.92 19.66
N ALA A 38 -4.01 5.99 18.88
CA ALA A 38 -2.74 6.38 18.29
C ALA A 38 -2.59 7.90 18.16
N HIS A 39 -1.34 8.36 18.03
CA HIS A 39 -0.99 9.75 17.73
C HIS A 39 0.41 9.87 17.16
N PHE A 40 0.71 11.05 16.64
CA PHE A 40 2.06 11.41 16.24
C PHE A 40 2.67 12.30 17.32
N ASP A 41 3.87 11.98 17.75
CA ASP A 41 4.67 12.80 18.66
C ASP A 41 5.79 13.47 17.86
N TRP A 42 5.74 14.79 17.80
CA TRP A 42 6.73 15.65 17.13
C TRP A 42 7.39 16.63 18.11
N SER A 43 7.38 16.31 19.41
CA SER A 43 8.05 17.10 20.45
C SER A 43 9.57 17.06 20.31
N GLU A 44 10.11 15.95 19.80
CA GLU A 44 11.52 15.74 19.53
C GLU A 44 11.87 16.03 18.06
N ALA A 45 13.18 16.14 17.77
CA ALA A 45 13.68 16.41 16.42
C ALA A 45 13.26 15.34 15.39
N GLN A 46 13.21 14.08 15.81
CA GLN A 46 12.68 12.96 15.02
C GLN A 46 11.26 12.67 15.49
N ALA A 47 10.29 12.86 14.60
CA ALA A 47 8.90 12.51 14.92
C ALA A 47 8.75 10.99 15.08
N THR A 48 7.82 10.60 15.95
CA THR A 48 7.43 9.21 16.18
C THR A 48 5.93 9.04 16.06
N PHE A 49 5.51 7.83 15.69
CA PHE A 49 4.12 7.40 15.71
C PHE A 49 3.94 6.44 16.89
N VAL A 50 3.01 6.78 17.78
CA VAL A 50 2.73 6.03 19.01
C VAL A 50 1.41 5.29 18.85
N LEU A 51 1.42 3.99 19.16
CA LEU A 51 0.26 3.10 19.04
C LEU A 51 0.05 2.35 20.35
N ARG A 52 -1.18 2.39 20.87
CA ARG A 52 -1.64 1.60 22.01
C ARG A 52 -2.75 0.66 21.57
N ALA A 53 -2.77 -0.56 22.09
CA ALA A 53 -3.84 -1.54 21.87
C ALA A 53 -4.05 -2.45 23.09
N ASP A 54 -5.18 -3.16 23.11
CA ASP A 54 -5.55 -4.15 24.14
C ASP A 54 -4.78 -5.47 23.92
N SER A 55 -3.51 -5.48 24.32
CA SER A 55 -2.55 -6.56 24.08
C SER A 55 -1.47 -6.61 25.18
N ASP A 56 -0.85 -7.77 25.37
CA ASP A 56 0.38 -7.96 26.14
C ASP A 56 1.65 -7.84 25.27
N MET A 57 1.50 -7.99 23.95
CA MET A 57 2.56 -7.81 22.95
C MET A 57 2.50 -6.44 22.29
N SER A 58 3.64 -6.00 21.73
CA SER A 58 3.71 -4.77 20.93
C SER A 58 2.71 -4.81 19.76
N PRO A 59 1.86 -3.78 19.55
CA PRO A 59 0.91 -3.79 18.45
C PRO A 59 1.60 -3.79 17.08
N PHE A 60 2.79 -3.19 16.95
CA PHE A 60 3.57 -3.25 15.72
C PHE A 60 4.06 -4.67 15.41
N GLU A 61 4.49 -5.41 16.44
CA GLU A 61 4.95 -6.79 16.30
C GLU A 61 3.82 -7.70 15.79
N VAL A 62 2.62 -7.58 16.38
CA VAL A 62 1.45 -8.37 15.99
C VAL A 62 1.02 -8.07 14.55
N VAL A 63 0.99 -6.79 14.16
CA VAL A 63 0.60 -6.41 12.79
C VAL A 63 1.64 -6.89 11.77
N LEU A 64 2.92 -6.68 12.02
CA LEU A 64 3.98 -7.09 11.10
C LEU A 64 4.08 -8.61 10.97
N GLU A 65 3.90 -9.34 12.07
CA GLU A 65 3.82 -10.80 12.05
C GLU A 65 2.63 -11.29 11.23
N PHE A 66 1.45 -10.71 11.46
CA PHE A 66 0.25 -11.02 10.68
C PHE A 66 0.50 -10.84 9.18
N LEU A 67 1.04 -9.68 8.77
CA LEU A 67 1.30 -9.40 7.36
C LEU A 67 2.36 -10.33 6.76
N ALA A 68 3.40 -10.67 7.53
CA ALA A 68 4.46 -11.59 7.09
C ALA A 68 3.97 -13.03 6.87
N MET A 69 2.87 -13.42 7.53
CA MET A 69 2.30 -14.78 7.46
C MET A 69 0.98 -14.84 6.69
N ALA A 70 0.41 -13.69 6.32
CA ALA A 70 -0.88 -13.61 5.66
C ALA A 70 -0.89 -14.33 4.30
N LYS A 71 -1.96 -15.08 4.06
CA LYS A 71 -2.35 -15.52 2.72
C LYS A 71 -3.11 -14.39 2.06
N ILE A 72 -2.96 -14.27 0.75
CA ILE A 72 -3.64 -13.24 -0.04
C ILE A 72 -4.69 -13.95 -0.88
N SER A 73 -5.87 -13.37 -0.94
CA SER A 73 -6.96 -13.82 -1.82
C SER A 73 -7.56 -12.64 -2.56
N GLU A 74 -7.97 -12.86 -3.81
CA GLU A 74 -8.76 -11.88 -4.57
C GLU A 74 -10.23 -12.02 -4.21
N LEU A 75 -10.92 -10.89 -4.08
CA LEU A 75 -12.37 -10.87 -3.95
C LEU A 75 -13.01 -10.62 -5.31
N THR A 76 -14.05 -11.40 -5.64
CA THR A 76 -14.83 -11.24 -6.87
C THR A 76 -16.32 -11.08 -6.58
N PRO A 77 -17.08 -10.35 -7.41
CA PRO A 77 -18.53 -10.35 -7.30
C PRO A 77 -19.12 -11.71 -7.70
N ILE A 78 -20.34 -12.00 -7.23
CA ILE A 78 -21.06 -13.20 -7.63
C ILE A 78 -21.25 -13.20 -9.15
N GLY A 79 -20.86 -14.31 -9.79
CA GLY A 79 -20.99 -14.47 -11.24
C GLY A 79 -19.86 -13.83 -12.06
N TYR A 80 -18.78 -13.36 -11.43
CA TYR A 80 -17.60 -12.87 -12.14
C TYR A 80 -17.01 -13.95 -13.05
N VAL A 81 -16.82 -13.61 -14.32
CA VAL A 81 -16.14 -14.42 -15.33
C VAL A 81 -15.00 -13.58 -15.89
N GLU A 82 -13.78 -14.10 -15.79
CA GLU A 82 -12.58 -13.46 -16.31
C GLU A 82 -12.63 -13.44 -17.85
N GLY A 83 -12.40 -12.27 -18.46
CA GLY A 83 -12.56 -12.04 -19.90
C GLY A 83 -14.01 -11.88 -20.37
N GLY A 84 -14.97 -11.68 -19.46
CA GLY A 84 -16.35 -11.31 -19.78
C GLY A 84 -16.49 -9.81 -20.10
N ALA A 85 -17.69 -9.37 -20.50
CA ALA A 85 -17.97 -7.99 -20.93
C ALA A 85 -17.59 -6.84 -19.95
N ALA A 86 -17.27 -7.16 -18.69
CA ALA A 86 -16.77 -6.22 -17.68
C ALA A 86 -15.24 -6.00 -17.72
N ASP A 87 -14.49 -6.89 -18.38
CA ASP A 87 -13.08 -6.69 -18.71
C ASP A 87 -13.04 -6.03 -20.10
N GLY A 88 -13.17 -4.70 -20.14
CA GLY A 88 -13.30 -3.94 -21.38
C GLY A 88 -12.22 -4.26 -22.42
N ASP A 89 -12.68 -4.59 -23.64
CA ASP A 89 -11.86 -4.56 -24.85
C ASP A 89 -11.35 -3.12 -25.08
N GLU A 90 -10.12 -2.79 -24.66
CA GLU A 90 -9.40 -1.65 -25.22
C GLU A 90 -8.86 -2.03 -26.61
N ASN A 91 -9.77 -2.18 -27.58
CA ASN A 91 -9.41 -2.24 -29.00
C ASN A 91 -9.51 -0.86 -29.64
N GLY A 92 -8.34 -0.24 -29.81
CA GLY A 92 -7.92 0.48 -31.02
C GLY A 92 -8.68 1.75 -31.45
N GLU A 93 -8.09 2.91 -31.16
CA GLU A 93 -8.08 4.00 -32.14
C GLU A 93 -6.63 4.36 -32.49
N GLU A 94 -6.37 4.27 -33.78
CA GLU A 94 -5.11 4.52 -34.48
C GLU A 94 -4.66 5.98 -34.29
N ASP A 95 -3.42 6.19 -33.88
CA ASP A 95 -2.68 7.35 -34.38
C ASP A 95 -1.33 6.90 -34.94
N ALA A 96 -1.23 7.03 -36.25
CA ALA A 96 -0.14 6.54 -37.06
C ALA A 96 0.98 7.58 -37.09
N SER A 97 2.06 7.33 -36.35
CA SER A 97 3.37 7.85 -36.75
C SER A 97 4.52 6.92 -36.32
N LEU A 98 4.88 6.06 -37.27
CA LEU A 98 6.19 5.49 -37.57
C LEU A 98 7.38 5.84 -36.63
N SER A 99 7.81 4.85 -35.86
CA SER A 99 9.22 4.40 -35.90
C SER A 99 9.29 2.92 -35.51
N LYS A 100 9.81 2.12 -36.44
CA LYS A 100 10.05 0.68 -36.31
C LYS A 100 11.23 0.38 -35.40
N ALA A 101 11.14 -0.81 -34.80
CA ALA A 101 12.16 -1.59 -34.11
C ALA A 101 12.47 -1.14 -32.70
N GLU A 102 12.02 -1.91 -31.71
CA GLU A 102 12.91 -2.77 -30.94
C GLU A 102 12.07 -3.80 -30.15
N ASP A 103 12.41 -5.05 -30.41
CA ASP A 103 12.34 -6.26 -29.58
C ASP A 103 11.04 -6.63 -28.85
N ASP A 104 10.53 -7.78 -29.31
CA ASP A 104 9.68 -8.73 -28.62
C ASP A 104 10.01 -8.82 -27.11
N GLU A 105 9.37 -8.00 -26.29
CA GLU A 105 9.16 -8.36 -24.90
C GLU A 105 8.12 -9.49 -24.91
N GLU A 106 8.59 -10.68 -24.54
CA GLU A 106 7.74 -11.73 -23.98
C GLU A 106 6.75 -11.06 -23.04
N SER A 107 5.50 -10.95 -23.48
CA SER A 107 4.37 -10.95 -22.57
C SER A 107 4.54 -12.21 -21.73
N ASP A 108 5.17 -12.07 -20.55
CA ASP A 108 5.11 -13.02 -19.45
C ASP A 108 3.64 -13.05 -18.94
N ASP A 109 2.71 -13.33 -19.86
CA ASP A 109 1.40 -13.95 -19.66
C ASP A 109 1.65 -15.40 -19.25
N ASP A 110 2.44 -15.58 -18.20
CA ASP A 110 2.25 -16.72 -17.33
C ASP A 110 1.11 -16.29 -16.40
N PRO A 111 -0.10 -16.85 -16.54
CA PRO A 111 -1.16 -16.66 -15.56
C PRO A 111 -0.72 -17.41 -14.32
N GLY A 112 0.23 -16.84 -13.57
CA GLY A 112 0.72 -17.41 -12.34
C GLY A 112 -0.50 -17.78 -11.51
N GLU A 113 -0.58 -19.05 -11.11
CA GLU A 113 -1.72 -19.62 -10.38
C GLU A 113 -2.18 -18.62 -9.31
N VAL A 114 -3.31 -17.96 -9.56
CA VAL A 114 -3.91 -17.03 -8.60
C VAL A 114 -4.42 -17.90 -7.46
N GLN A 115 -3.60 -18.07 -6.43
CA GLN A 115 -4.03 -18.76 -5.22
C GLN A 115 -5.20 -17.99 -4.59
N GLY A 116 -6.34 -18.67 -4.47
CA GLY A 116 -7.48 -18.26 -3.65
C GLY A 116 -8.24 -17.05 -4.21
N ARG A 117 -9.19 -17.27 -5.12
CA ARG A 117 -10.31 -16.33 -5.32
C ARG A 117 -11.42 -16.67 -4.35
N ALA A 118 -12.02 -15.64 -3.76
CA ALA A 118 -13.19 -15.77 -2.90
C ALA A 118 -14.32 -14.87 -3.43
N THR A 119 -15.48 -15.47 -3.67
CA THR A 119 -16.66 -14.70 -4.06
C THR A 119 -17.24 -14.00 -2.84
N THR A 120 -17.62 -12.74 -2.99
CA THR A 120 -18.30 -11.96 -1.95
C THR A 120 -19.68 -11.51 -2.42
N PRO A 121 -20.73 -11.64 -1.59
CA PRO A 121 -22.04 -11.04 -1.88
C PRO A 121 -22.04 -9.51 -1.73
N VAL A 122 -21.05 -8.96 -1.01
CA VAL A 122 -20.87 -7.53 -0.80
C VAL A 122 -19.61 -7.14 -1.56
N PHE A 123 -19.78 -6.82 -2.84
CA PHE A 123 -18.70 -6.32 -3.68
C PHE A 123 -18.68 -4.78 -3.63
N PRO A 124 -17.52 -4.14 -3.45
CA PRO A 124 -17.43 -2.67 -3.30
C PRO A 124 -17.93 -1.87 -4.51
N SER A 125 -17.84 -2.41 -5.72
CA SER A 125 -18.38 -1.84 -6.96
C SER A 125 -19.50 -2.71 -7.55
N GLY A 126 -20.20 -2.20 -8.57
CA GLY A 126 -21.21 -2.99 -9.30
C GLY A 126 -20.62 -4.07 -10.21
N GLU A 127 -19.40 -3.87 -10.70
CA GLU A 127 -18.72 -4.76 -11.65
C GLU A 127 -17.27 -5.01 -11.22
N GLY A 128 -16.77 -6.22 -11.47
CA GLY A 128 -15.38 -6.60 -11.20
C GLY A 128 -14.49 -6.26 -12.38
N ASN A 129 -13.42 -5.51 -12.13
CA ASN A 129 -12.33 -5.30 -13.09
C ASN A 129 -11.13 -6.12 -12.62
N ARG A 130 -10.60 -7.00 -13.48
CA ARG A 130 -9.46 -7.88 -13.16
C ARG A 130 -8.27 -7.16 -12.53
N ASN A 131 -7.93 -5.96 -13.01
CA ASN A 131 -6.80 -5.16 -12.52
C ASN A 131 -7.14 -4.29 -11.30
N ALA A 132 -8.38 -4.33 -10.83
CA ALA A 132 -8.85 -3.57 -9.67
C ALA A 132 -9.56 -4.44 -8.63
N LEU A 133 -9.52 -5.78 -8.75
CA LEU A 133 -10.14 -6.66 -7.76
C LEU A 133 -9.59 -6.35 -6.36
N PRO A 134 -10.47 -6.18 -5.35
CA PRO A 134 -10.05 -6.07 -3.96
C PRO A 134 -9.25 -7.30 -3.54
N ILE A 135 -8.38 -7.10 -2.55
CA ILE A 135 -7.62 -8.18 -1.93
C ILE A 135 -8.06 -8.39 -0.49
N GLN A 136 -7.90 -9.61 -0.01
CA GLN A 136 -8.07 -9.95 1.38
C GLN A 136 -6.83 -10.66 1.90
N LEU A 137 -6.27 -10.13 2.98
CA LEU A 137 -5.17 -10.69 3.74
C LEU A 137 -5.76 -11.53 4.87
N VAL A 138 -5.38 -12.80 4.95
CA VAL A 138 -6.02 -13.80 5.81
C VAL A 138 -4.98 -14.56 6.62
N ASP A 139 -5.21 -14.66 7.94
CA ASP A 139 -4.66 -15.71 8.79
C ASP A 139 -5.81 -16.67 9.22
N ASP A 140 -5.51 -17.72 9.98
CA ASP A 140 -6.50 -18.73 10.38
C ASP A 140 -7.70 -18.17 11.18
N ARG A 141 -7.65 -16.93 11.68
CA ARG A 141 -8.66 -16.34 12.57
C ARG A 141 -9.19 -14.99 12.13
N ARG A 142 -8.43 -14.22 11.34
CA ARG A 142 -8.63 -12.78 11.10
C ARG A 142 -8.41 -12.45 9.64
N ARG A 143 -9.09 -11.38 9.20
CA ARG A 143 -9.14 -10.97 7.80
C ARG A 143 -9.05 -9.46 7.70
N LEU A 144 -8.16 -8.96 6.86
CA LEU A 144 -8.10 -7.55 6.45
C LEU A 144 -8.48 -7.46 4.98
N THR A 145 -9.50 -6.66 4.68
CA THR A 145 -9.89 -6.38 3.30
C THR A 145 -9.28 -5.06 2.87
N VAL A 146 -8.72 -5.03 1.67
CA VAL A 146 -8.21 -3.81 1.03
C VAL A 146 -8.90 -3.66 -0.31
N SER A 147 -9.76 -2.65 -0.38
CA SER A 147 -10.72 -2.45 -1.46
C SER A 147 -10.90 -0.99 -1.88
N HIS A 148 -10.21 -0.06 -1.23
CA HIS A 148 -10.37 1.38 -1.44
C HIS A 148 -10.25 1.87 -2.91
N TRP A 149 -9.60 1.10 -3.79
CA TRP A 149 -9.43 1.36 -5.22
C TRP A 149 -10.53 0.78 -6.12
N ALA A 150 -11.49 0.07 -5.52
CA ALA A 150 -12.67 -0.49 -6.17
C ALA A 150 -13.95 0.05 -5.50
N ASP A 151 -13.85 1.17 -4.81
CA ASP A 151 -14.93 1.76 -4.02
C ASP A 151 -15.92 2.43 -4.98
N GLY A 152 -16.99 1.72 -5.36
CA GLY A 152 -18.01 2.24 -6.26
C GLY A 152 -18.89 3.36 -5.67
N SER A 153 -18.51 3.93 -4.52
CA SER A 153 -19.17 5.09 -3.94
C SER A 153 -18.77 6.39 -4.66
N SER A 154 -19.24 7.53 -4.14
CA SER A 154 -18.88 8.85 -4.68
C SER A 154 -17.49 9.32 -4.23
N ARG A 155 -16.70 8.48 -3.55
CA ARG A 155 -15.37 8.83 -3.05
C ARG A 155 -14.34 8.60 -4.14
N ASP A 156 -13.29 9.41 -4.17
CA ASP A 156 -12.16 9.14 -5.07
C ASP A 156 -11.46 7.83 -4.65
N ASP A 157 -11.31 6.91 -5.61
CA ASP A 157 -10.73 5.58 -5.42
C ASP A 157 -9.26 5.59 -4.96
N PHE A 158 -8.61 6.76 -4.92
CA PHE A 158 -7.18 6.97 -4.59
C PHE A 158 -6.24 5.88 -5.18
N LYS A 159 -6.60 5.33 -6.34
CA LYS A 159 -5.83 4.29 -7.03
C LYS A 159 -4.64 4.93 -7.74
N LEU A 160 -3.43 4.52 -7.35
CA LEU A 160 -2.19 5.09 -7.88
C LEU A 160 -1.51 4.23 -8.94
N TYR A 161 -1.73 2.92 -8.92
CA TYR A 161 -1.21 2.00 -9.93
C TYR A 161 -2.14 1.92 -11.15
N SER A 162 -1.56 1.77 -12.34
CA SER A 162 -2.27 1.72 -13.63
C SER A 162 -1.87 0.48 -14.46
N GLY A 163 -2.59 0.27 -15.57
CA GLY A 163 -2.30 -0.72 -16.60
C GLY A 163 -2.66 -2.15 -16.23
N ASN A 164 -1.92 -3.11 -16.78
CA ASN A 164 -2.15 -4.56 -16.67
C ASN A 164 -1.68 -5.16 -15.32
N ARG A 165 -1.68 -4.36 -14.25
CA ARG A 165 -1.21 -4.78 -12.92
C ARG A 165 -2.42 -5.02 -12.01
N SER A 166 -2.48 -6.20 -11.39
CA SER A 166 -3.48 -6.51 -10.37
C SER A 166 -2.97 -6.18 -8.97
N ALA A 167 -3.87 -5.77 -8.08
CA ALA A 167 -3.56 -5.53 -6.67
C ALA A 167 -3.01 -6.79 -5.99
N ASN A 168 -3.53 -7.97 -6.34
CA ASN A 168 -3.06 -9.24 -5.82
C ASN A 168 -1.59 -9.48 -6.16
N ARG A 169 -1.18 -9.25 -7.42
CA ARG A 169 0.21 -9.42 -7.83
C ARG A 169 1.13 -8.47 -7.07
N ILE A 170 0.74 -7.18 -6.97
CA ILE A 170 1.52 -6.17 -6.24
C ILE A 170 1.67 -6.56 -4.76
N ALA A 171 0.56 -6.89 -4.09
CA ALA A 171 0.59 -7.30 -2.67
C ALA A 171 1.37 -8.60 -2.44
N SER A 172 1.27 -9.57 -3.35
CA SER A 172 2.02 -10.83 -3.28
C SER A 172 3.51 -10.59 -3.35
N GLN A 173 3.97 -9.72 -4.27
CA GLN A 173 5.38 -9.35 -4.35
C GLN A 173 5.85 -8.63 -3.09
N MET A 174 5.05 -7.73 -2.51
CA MET A 174 5.38 -7.03 -1.26
C MET A 174 5.48 -7.97 -0.06
N LEU A 175 4.53 -8.88 0.10
CA LEU A 175 4.44 -9.73 1.29
C LEU A 175 5.34 -10.96 1.18
N GLN A 176 5.40 -11.60 0.01
CA GLN A 176 6.04 -12.89 -0.18
C GLN A 176 7.37 -12.82 -0.94
N GLY A 177 7.67 -11.67 -1.56
CA GLY A 177 8.86 -11.47 -2.39
C GLY A 177 8.66 -11.91 -3.84
N VAL A 178 9.73 -11.80 -4.63
CA VAL A 178 9.77 -12.24 -6.03
C VAL A 178 10.76 -13.39 -6.13
N ARG A 179 10.38 -14.47 -6.82
CA ARG A 179 11.22 -15.63 -7.09
C ARG A 179 11.41 -15.82 -8.59
N GLU A 180 12.54 -16.39 -8.97
CA GLU A 180 12.78 -16.85 -10.33
C GLU A 180 11.91 -18.08 -10.67
N LYS A 181 11.81 -18.41 -11.96
CA LYS A 181 11.20 -19.68 -12.39
C LYS A 181 12.03 -20.84 -11.80
N PRO A 182 11.40 -21.89 -11.23
CA PRO A 182 12.13 -23.02 -10.67
C PRO A 182 13.03 -23.70 -11.72
N LYS A 183 14.27 -24.03 -11.35
CA LYS A 183 15.17 -24.84 -12.19
C LYS A 183 14.66 -26.28 -12.22
N LYS A 184 15.05 -27.08 -13.24
CA LYS A 184 14.59 -28.49 -13.43
C LYS A 184 14.70 -29.40 -12.19
N ASN A 185 15.55 -29.07 -11.22
CA ASN A 185 15.79 -29.84 -10.00
C ASN A 185 15.25 -29.16 -8.72
N GLN A 186 14.43 -28.12 -8.84
CA GLN A 186 13.88 -27.34 -7.73
C GLN A 186 12.36 -27.26 -7.86
N THR A 187 11.65 -27.35 -6.74
CA THR A 187 10.19 -27.12 -6.67
C THR A 187 9.86 -25.63 -6.53
N ILE A 188 10.81 -24.82 -6.06
CA ILE A 188 10.66 -23.38 -5.82
C ILE A 188 11.91 -22.69 -6.37
N GLY A 189 11.72 -21.63 -7.15
CA GLY A 189 12.86 -20.87 -7.69
C GLY A 189 13.56 -19.99 -6.66
N ASP A 190 14.77 -19.59 -7.03
CA ASP A 190 15.65 -18.78 -6.19
C ASP A 190 15.00 -17.42 -5.89
N LEU A 191 15.23 -16.89 -4.69
CA LEU A 191 14.65 -15.61 -4.28
C LEU A 191 15.38 -14.46 -5.00
N LYS A 192 14.65 -13.69 -5.79
CA LYS A 192 15.15 -12.52 -6.51
C LYS A 192 15.05 -11.26 -5.66
N ASN A 193 13.86 -10.98 -5.14
CA ASN A 193 13.59 -9.83 -4.28
C ASN A 193 12.92 -10.29 -2.98
N ARG A 194 13.32 -9.69 -1.85
CA ARG A 194 12.71 -9.95 -0.56
C ARG A 194 11.38 -9.20 -0.44
N GLY A 195 10.37 -9.89 0.08
CA GLY A 195 9.16 -9.27 0.62
C GLY A 195 9.18 -9.26 2.14
N LEU A 196 8.10 -8.78 2.74
CA LEU A 196 7.94 -8.65 4.19
C LEU A 196 8.16 -9.98 4.94
N GLN A 197 7.74 -11.11 4.36
CA GLN A 197 7.97 -12.42 4.96
C GLN A 197 9.47 -12.72 5.17
N GLN A 198 10.32 -12.37 4.21
CA GLN A 198 11.76 -12.60 4.35
C GLN A 198 12.39 -11.55 5.26
N LEU A 199 11.97 -10.29 5.16
CA LEU A 199 12.42 -9.23 6.08
C LEU A 199 12.09 -9.56 7.53
N TRP A 200 10.90 -10.13 7.80
CA TRP A 200 10.49 -10.57 9.13
C TRP A 200 11.38 -11.68 9.69
N ARG A 201 11.77 -12.65 8.85
CA ARG A 201 12.62 -13.78 9.27
C ARG A 201 14.07 -13.37 9.49
N GLU A 202 14.60 -12.49 8.64
CA GLU A 202 16.02 -12.18 8.57
C GLU A 202 16.40 -10.91 9.34
N HIS A 203 15.48 -9.93 9.41
CA HIS A 203 15.74 -8.57 9.92
C HIS A 203 14.69 -8.14 10.96
N ARG A 204 14.15 -9.09 11.73
CA ARG A 204 13.05 -8.86 12.68
C ARG A 204 13.27 -7.67 13.60
N GLU A 205 14.43 -7.59 14.26
CA GLU A 205 14.74 -6.53 15.21
C GLU A 205 14.79 -5.14 14.54
N ALA A 206 15.41 -5.05 13.36
CA ALA A 206 15.46 -3.81 12.59
C ALA A 206 14.07 -3.38 12.13
N LEU A 207 13.27 -4.34 11.67
CA LEU A 207 11.90 -4.13 11.22
C LEU A 207 10.97 -3.67 12.35
N LEU A 208 11.15 -4.17 13.57
CA LEU A 208 10.40 -3.70 14.74
C LEU A 208 10.83 -2.30 15.21
N LYS A 209 12.13 -1.97 15.05
CA LYS A 209 12.68 -0.68 15.48
C LYS A 209 12.32 0.46 14.54
N ALA A 210 12.43 0.22 13.23
CA ALA A 210 12.23 1.24 12.20
C ALA A 210 11.60 0.59 10.94
N PRO A 211 10.31 0.21 11.00
CA PRO A 211 9.67 -0.58 9.95
C PRO A 211 9.69 0.08 8.57
N PHE A 212 9.68 1.41 8.53
CA PHE A 212 9.63 2.18 7.29
C PHE A 212 11.00 2.34 6.62
N ASP A 213 12.11 2.07 7.30
CA ASP A 213 13.46 2.30 6.78
C ASP A 213 13.95 1.16 5.88
N LEU A 214 13.39 -0.04 6.04
CA LEU A 214 13.76 -1.19 5.22
C LEU A 214 13.14 -1.09 3.83
N VAL A 215 14.01 -0.96 2.83
CA VAL A 215 13.67 -0.91 1.40
C VAL A 215 14.19 -2.13 0.66
N THR A 216 13.49 -2.53 -0.39
CA THR A 216 13.85 -3.64 -1.26
C THR A 216 13.62 -3.26 -2.71
N PRO A 217 14.38 -3.80 -3.69
CA PRO A 217 14.06 -3.62 -5.10
C PRO A 217 12.67 -4.17 -5.41
N MET A 218 11.81 -3.36 -6.03
CA MET A 218 10.42 -3.73 -6.35
C MET A 218 10.17 -3.70 -7.86
N GLY A 219 9.55 -4.77 -8.38
CA GLY A 219 9.06 -4.83 -9.77
C GLY A 219 7.63 -4.28 -9.92
N GLY A 220 6.92 -4.09 -8.82
CA GLY A 220 5.59 -3.50 -8.76
C GLY A 220 5.33 -2.91 -7.37
N SER A 221 4.63 -1.78 -7.32
CA SER A 221 4.29 -1.08 -6.09
C SER A 221 2.87 -0.49 -6.17
N PHE A 222 2.33 -0.12 -5.01
CA PHE A 222 1.11 0.69 -4.93
C PHE A 222 1.42 2.19 -5.08
N ASN A 223 2.70 2.56 -5.20
CA ASN A 223 3.21 3.91 -5.40
C ASN A 223 2.97 4.87 -4.24
N PHE A 224 2.88 4.36 -3.01
CA PHE A 224 2.71 5.18 -1.81
C PHE A 224 4.03 5.64 -1.20
N ASP A 225 5.13 4.92 -1.43
CA ASP A 225 6.44 5.31 -0.91
C ASP A 225 7.09 6.34 -1.85
N PRO A 226 7.24 7.62 -1.45
CA PRO A 226 7.81 8.65 -2.31
C PRO A 226 9.29 8.41 -2.64
N ARG A 227 9.99 7.53 -1.90
CA ARG A 227 11.36 7.11 -2.25
C ARG A 227 11.40 6.29 -3.52
N GLY A 228 10.29 5.62 -3.86
CA GLY A 228 10.12 4.88 -5.10
C GLY A 228 9.63 5.73 -6.28
N ALA A 229 9.40 7.03 -6.08
CA ALA A 229 8.96 7.93 -7.13
C ALA A 229 10.11 8.33 -8.07
N TRP A 230 9.83 8.36 -9.37
CA TRP A 230 10.77 8.80 -10.41
C TRP A 230 11.00 10.31 -10.27
N THR A 231 12.25 10.76 -10.11
CA THR A 231 12.56 12.19 -9.98
C THR A 231 13.07 12.79 -11.28
N ALA A 232 13.02 14.12 -11.42
CA ALA A 232 13.52 14.83 -12.61
C ALA A 232 15.04 14.62 -12.87
N ILE A 233 15.81 14.13 -11.88
CA ILE A 233 17.22 13.75 -12.05
C ILE A 233 17.37 12.55 -13.01
N ASP A 234 16.33 11.74 -13.11
CA ASP A 234 16.29 10.50 -13.88
C ASP A 234 15.63 10.70 -15.26
N ALA A 235 15.49 11.95 -15.72
CA ALA A 235 14.92 12.26 -17.03
C ALA A 235 15.78 11.64 -18.15
N GLY A 236 15.18 10.74 -18.95
CA GLY A 236 15.87 9.97 -19.98
C GLY A 236 16.34 8.58 -19.53
N TYR A 237 16.09 8.18 -18.29
CA TYR A 237 16.41 6.85 -17.75
C TYR A 237 15.11 6.11 -17.40
N SER A 238 14.88 4.95 -18.04
CA SER A 238 13.73 4.07 -17.75
C SER A 238 14.23 2.85 -16.98
N PRO A 239 13.87 2.67 -15.70
CA PRO A 239 14.23 1.49 -14.92
C PRO A 239 13.77 0.19 -15.58
N ASN A 240 12.59 0.21 -16.24
CA ASN A 240 12.08 -0.95 -16.99
C ASN A 240 13.03 -1.32 -18.14
N THR A 241 13.51 -0.32 -18.89
CA THR A 241 14.45 -0.53 -20.00
C THR A 241 15.81 -1.04 -19.51
N GLN A 242 16.21 -0.69 -18.28
CA GLN A 242 17.48 -1.08 -17.68
C GLN A 242 17.37 -2.31 -16.77
N LYS A 243 16.16 -2.85 -16.57
CA LYS A 243 15.84 -3.99 -15.67
C LYS A 243 16.23 -3.75 -14.20
N ASP A 244 16.29 -2.49 -13.79
CA ASP A 244 16.64 -2.09 -12.43
C ASP A 244 15.38 -1.92 -11.58
N GLY A 245 15.38 -2.51 -10.39
CA GLY A 245 14.28 -2.37 -9.43
C GLY A 245 14.40 -1.05 -8.67
N ILE A 246 13.31 -0.28 -8.59
CA ILE A 246 13.27 0.90 -7.73
C ILE A 246 13.14 0.42 -6.27
N ALA A 247 13.98 0.96 -5.39
CA ALA A 247 13.95 0.63 -3.98
C ALA A 247 12.79 1.36 -3.28
N ALA A 248 11.86 0.60 -2.72
CA ALA A 248 10.77 1.11 -1.89
C ALA A 248 10.55 0.17 -0.69
N SER A 249 9.87 0.65 0.35
CA SER A 249 9.56 -0.18 1.51
C SER A 249 8.27 -0.97 1.29
N PRO A 250 8.32 -2.32 1.27
CA PRO A 250 7.11 -3.13 1.14
C PRO A 250 6.16 -2.92 2.33
N VAL A 251 6.68 -2.52 3.49
CA VAL A 251 5.91 -2.20 4.70
C VAL A 251 5.12 -0.91 4.49
N VAL A 252 5.77 0.15 4.01
CA VAL A 252 5.11 1.43 3.72
C VAL A 252 4.00 1.22 2.69
N GLU A 253 4.30 0.53 1.59
CA GLU A 253 3.36 0.32 0.50
C GLU A 253 2.10 -0.45 0.94
N ILE A 254 2.25 -1.61 1.59
CA ILE A 254 1.10 -2.44 1.98
C ILE A 254 0.28 -1.81 3.11
N LEU A 255 0.93 -1.18 4.09
CA LEU A 255 0.22 -0.53 5.19
C LEU A 255 -0.45 0.78 4.73
N ALA A 256 0.16 1.55 3.83
CA ALA A 256 -0.50 2.72 3.26
C ALA A 256 -1.79 2.31 2.52
N ALA A 257 -1.74 1.21 1.76
CA ALA A 257 -2.91 0.65 1.11
C ALA A 257 -4.01 0.24 2.12
N ILE A 258 -3.65 -0.41 3.22
CA ILE A 258 -4.59 -0.76 4.30
C ILE A 258 -5.15 0.51 4.99
N GLY A 259 -4.29 1.48 5.28
CA GLY A 259 -4.68 2.71 5.99
C GLY A 259 -5.67 3.57 5.22
N LEU A 260 -5.65 3.45 3.89
CA LEU A 260 -6.63 4.09 3.02
C LEU A 260 -7.97 3.36 2.97
N GLU A 261 -8.17 2.20 3.60
CA GLU A 261 -9.47 1.50 3.52
C GLU A 261 -10.62 2.36 4.07
N HIS A 262 -10.41 2.93 5.25
CA HIS A 262 -11.44 3.70 5.98
C HIS A 262 -11.10 5.17 6.16
N ALA A 263 -9.90 5.61 5.77
CA ALA A 263 -9.50 7.00 5.76
C ALA A 263 -9.16 7.45 4.33
N ARG A 264 -9.35 8.73 4.02
CA ARG A 264 -8.79 9.34 2.80
C ARG A 264 -8.16 10.68 3.16
N PRO A 265 -6.97 10.98 2.65
CA PRO A 265 -6.48 12.34 2.66
C PRO A 265 -7.41 13.21 1.79
N HIS A 266 -7.41 14.52 2.04
CA HIS A 266 -8.28 15.43 1.31
C HIS A 266 -7.60 15.85 -0.01
N GLN A 267 -8.17 15.42 -1.14
CA GLN A 267 -7.78 15.91 -2.46
C GLN A 267 -8.57 17.19 -2.75
N TYR A 268 -7.88 18.33 -2.79
CA TYR A 268 -8.52 19.64 -2.89
C TYR A 268 -8.45 20.26 -4.30
N GLU A 269 -7.53 19.76 -5.14
CA GLU A 269 -7.42 20.07 -6.56
C GLU A 269 -6.95 18.82 -7.31
N THR A 270 -6.95 18.86 -8.65
CA THR A 270 -6.42 17.78 -9.48
C THR A 270 -4.99 17.44 -9.04
N ARG A 271 -4.81 16.21 -8.53
CA ARG A 271 -3.52 15.66 -8.04
C ARG A 271 -2.89 16.40 -6.86
N LYS A 272 -3.55 17.40 -6.26
CA LYS A 272 -3.07 18.02 -5.01
C LYS A 272 -3.82 17.44 -3.84
N VAL A 273 -3.06 16.88 -2.91
CA VAL A 273 -3.57 16.12 -1.78
C VAL A 273 -3.00 16.70 -0.50
N ARG A 274 -3.83 16.78 0.54
CA ARG A 274 -3.39 17.14 1.88
C ARG A 274 -3.79 16.09 2.90
N TYR A 275 -2.98 15.95 3.93
CA TYR A 275 -3.29 15.18 5.13
C TYR A 275 -2.94 15.99 6.37
N ALA A 276 -3.52 15.58 7.50
CA ALA A 276 -3.09 16.10 8.78
C ALA A 276 -2.63 14.99 9.71
N VAL A 277 -1.74 15.36 10.61
CA VAL A 277 -1.26 14.54 11.72
C VAL A 277 -1.68 15.21 13.03
N TRP A 278 -1.96 14.41 14.05
CA TRP A 278 -2.56 14.87 15.30
C TRP A 278 -1.72 14.46 16.51
N GLY A 279 -1.73 15.29 17.56
CA GLY A 279 -0.77 15.20 18.67
C GLY A 279 -1.28 14.50 19.94
N HIS A 280 -2.54 14.07 19.97
CA HIS A 280 -3.13 13.38 21.14
C HIS A 280 -3.67 12.00 20.78
N PRO A 281 -3.65 11.03 21.69
CA PRO A 281 -4.23 9.71 21.43
C PRO A 281 -5.68 9.81 20.94
N LEU A 282 -5.95 9.28 19.75
CA LEU A 282 -7.28 9.20 19.16
C LEU A 282 -7.63 7.75 18.82
N PRO A 283 -8.89 7.32 18.99
CA PRO A 283 -9.37 6.05 18.45
C PRO A 283 -9.43 6.09 16.91
N PRO A 284 -9.48 4.94 16.23
CA PRO A 284 -9.46 4.86 14.76
C PRO A 284 -10.45 5.80 14.09
N MET A 285 -11.69 5.89 14.59
CA MET A 285 -12.71 6.75 14.01
C MET A 285 -12.33 8.23 13.96
N LEU A 286 -11.71 8.74 15.03
CA LEU A 286 -11.26 10.13 15.09
C LEU A 286 -9.93 10.32 14.35
N GLY A 287 -9.05 9.32 14.33
CA GLY A 287 -7.84 9.31 13.50
C GLY A 287 -8.14 9.44 12.00
N ARG A 288 -9.16 8.72 11.50
CA ARG A 288 -9.64 8.83 10.11
C ARG A 288 -10.09 10.26 9.76
N ALA A 289 -10.86 10.89 10.66
CA ALA A 289 -11.30 12.28 10.49
C ALA A 289 -10.12 13.26 10.58
N ALA A 290 -9.20 13.04 11.52
CA ALA A 290 -7.99 13.83 11.68
C ALA A 290 -7.14 13.80 10.40
N LEU A 291 -6.89 12.61 9.81
CA LEU A 291 -6.15 12.46 8.56
C LEU A 291 -6.73 13.32 7.43
N ALA A 292 -8.06 13.35 7.30
CA ALA A 292 -8.78 14.16 6.31
C ALA A 292 -8.71 15.67 6.60
N GLY A 293 -8.15 16.09 7.73
CA GLY A 293 -7.97 17.48 8.12
C GLY A 293 -9.16 18.11 8.83
N ALA A 294 -10.12 17.31 9.33
CA ALA A 294 -11.24 17.82 10.10
C ALA A 294 -10.74 18.57 11.36
N ASP A 295 -11.40 19.68 11.68
CA ASP A 295 -11.06 20.50 12.83
C ASP A 295 -11.59 19.85 14.12
N LEU A 296 -10.74 19.01 14.72
CA LEU A 296 -11.04 18.30 15.97
C LEU A 296 -10.70 19.13 17.22
N LYS A 297 -10.29 20.40 17.08
CA LYS A 297 -9.85 21.25 18.21
C LYS A 297 -8.69 20.67 19.02
N LEU A 298 -7.78 19.98 18.35
CA LEU A 298 -6.54 19.40 18.90
C LEU A 298 -5.33 20.02 18.20
N PRO A 299 -4.12 19.97 18.79
CA PRO A 299 -2.86 20.16 18.08
C PRO A 299 -2.79 19.26 16.84
N MET A 300 -2.76 19.88 15.66
CA MET A 300 -2.64 19.22 14.37
C MET A 300 -1.68 19.99 13.48
N ARG A 301 -0.93 19.27 12.65
CA ARG A 301 -0.08 19.82 11.59
C ARG A 301 -0.61 19.31 10.25
N ARG A 302 -0.56 20.15 9.22
CA ARG A 302 -1.07 19.82 7.88
C ARG A 302 0.07 19.79 6.89
N PHE A 303 -0.02 18.86 5.95
CA PHE A 303 0.97 18.62 4.94
C PHE A 303 0.29 18.46 3.59
N GLU A 304 0.89 19.00 2.55
CA GLU A 304 0.43 18.88 1.18
C GLU A 304 1.48 18.21 0.30
N PHE A 305 1.02 17.40 -0.65
CA PHE A 305 1.84 16.74 -1.65
C PHE A 305 1.10 16.64 -2.97
N VAL A 306 1.83 16.27 -4.01
CA VAL A 306 1.28 16.09 -5.35
C VAL A 306 1.32 14.61 -5.74
N LEU A 307 0.32 14.17 -6.49
CA LEU A 307 0.34 12.93 -7.22
C LEU A 307 1.00 13.18 -8.58
N ASP A 308 2.31 12.95 -8.68
CA ASP A 308 3.04 13.09 -9.93
C ASP A 308 2.82 11.88 -10.85
N LEU A 309 3.32 11.93 -12.09
CA LEU A 309 3.24 10.83 -13.03
C LEU A 309 4.59 10.14 -13.23
N SER A 310 4.58 8.81 -13.14
CA SER A 310 5.64 7.94 -13.63
C SER A 310 5.06 7.04 -14.72
N GLY A 311 5.26 7.45 -15.98
CA GLY A 311 4.52 6.87 -17.11
C GLY A 311 3.01 7.05 -16.96
N LYS A 312 2.25 5.96 -16.98
CA LYS A 312 0.78 5.96 -16.75
C LYS A 312 0.39 5.96 -15.26
N ASN A 313 1.35 5.78 -14.35
CA ASN A 313 1.09 5.64 -12.93
C ASN A 313 1.11 6.97 -12.21
N LYS A 314 0.27 7.10 -11.17
CA LYS A 314 0.41 8.18 -10.19
C LYS A 314 1.41 7.73 -9.13
N VAL A 315 2.26 8.65 -8.67
CA VAL A 315 3.22 8.43 -7.58
C VAL A 315 3.10 9.56 -6.57
N THR A 316 3.24 9.26 -5.29
CA THR A 316 3.27 10.31 -4.26
C THR A 316 4.61 11.03 -4.26
N THR A 317 4.62 12.35 -4.17
CA THR A 317 5.84 13.12 -3.85
C THR A 317 6.04 13.23 -2.33
N PHE A 318 7.23 13.65 -1.90
CA PHE A 318 7.37 14.17 -0.54
C PHE A 318 6.44 15.38 -0.33
N ALA A 319 5.95 15.50 0.89
CA ALA A 319 5.04 16.54 1.30
C ALA A 319 5.78 17.75 1.87
N HIS A 320 5.13 18.91 1.75
CA HIS A 320 5.52 20.14 2.41
C HIS A 320 4.53 20.43 3.54
N GLU A 321 5.05 20.87 4.68
CA GLU A 321 4.18 21.34 5.75
C GLU A 321 3.51 22.64 5.31
N GLU A 322 2.20 22.71 5.50
CA GLU A 322 1.45 23.94 5.29
C GLU A 322 1.88 24.93 6.37
N THR A 323 2.68 25.92 5.98
CA THR A 323 2.79 27.14 6.77
C THR A 323 1.40 27.78 6.79
N GLN A 324 0.80 27.92 7.98
CA GLN A 324 -0.46 28.65 8.13
C GLN A 324 -0.37 29.98 7.37
N PRO A 325 -1.38 30.36 6.57
CA PRO A 325 -1.61 31.77 6.30
C PRO A 325 -1.96 32.52 7.59
#